data_AF-A0A7X9VXG4-F1
#
_entry.id   AF-A0A7X9VXG4-F1
#
_cell.length_a   1.000
_cell.length_b   1.000
_cell.length_c   1.000
_cell.angle_alpha   90.00
_cell.angle_beta   90.00
_cell.angle_gamma   90.00
#
_symmetry.space_group_name_H-M   'P 1'
#
loop_
_entity.id
_entity.type
_entity.pdbx_description
1 polymer ?
#
loop_
_entity_poly.entity_id
_entity_poly.type
_entity_poly.pdbx_seq_one_letter_code
_entity_poly.pdbx_strand_id
1 'polypeptide(L)' 'MHITLNGDAREFPLDTTVIELLQTLGYAGKRVAVERNGEIVPKSQHEQTTLSDGDQIEIVVAVGGG' A
#
# COMPACT_ATOMS: atom_id res chain seq x y z
N MET A 1 0.21 14.16 -2.24
CA MET A 1 -1.16 13.67 -2.04
C MET A 1 -1.29 13.17 -0.62
N HIS A 2 -2.45 13.39 -0.02
CA HIS A 2 -2.78 12.93 1.32
C HIS A 2 -3.53 11.61 1.20
N ILE A 3 -3.05 10.58 1.89
CA ILE A 3 -3.72 9.28 2.01
C ILE A 3 -3.90 8.94 3.49
N THR A 4 -4.82 8.04 3.77
CA THR A 4 -4.90 7.37 5.06
C THR A 4 -4.20 6.02 4.94
N LEU A 5 -3.14 5.79 5.71
CA LEU A 5 -2.39 4.54 5.71
C LEU A 5 -2.54 3.85 7.07
N ASN A 6 -3.20 2.69 7.12
CA ASN A 6 -3.48 1.94 8.35
C ASN A 6 -4.13 2.83 9.44
N GLY A 7 -5.06 3.69 9.03
CA GLY A 7 -5.71 4.68 9.89
C GLY A 7 -4.95 6.00 10.14
N ASP A 8 -3.67 6.11 9.76
CA ASP A 8 -2.87 7.32 9.96
C ASP A 8 -2.78 8.17 8.68
N ALA A 9 -3.05 9.47 8.79
CA ALA A 9 -2.87 10.40 7.67
C ALA A 9 -1.39 10.55 7.30
N ARG A 10 -1.07 10.39 6.02
CA ARG A 10 0.30 10.51 5.48
C ARG A 10 0.32 11.21 4.14
N GLU A 11 1.46 11.83 3.83
CA GLU A 11 1.68 12.48 2.55
C GLU A 11 2.70 11.70 1.71
N PHE A 12 2.38 11.51 0.43
CA PHE A 12 3.24 10.88 -0.58
C PHE A 12 3.32 11.73 -1.85
N PRO A 13 4.38 11.60 -2.67
CA PRO A 13 4.44 12.21 -3.99
C PRO A 13 3.24 11.81 -4.86
N LEU A 14 2.88 12.67 -5.81
CA LEU A 14 1.93 12.29 -6.86
C LEU A 14 2.48 11.10 -7.66
N ASP A 15 1.57 10.35 -8.29
CA ASP A 15 1.88 9.19 -9.13
C ASP A 15 2.61 8.03 -8.41
N THR A 16 2.70 8.06 -7.07
CA THR A 16 3.25 6.95 -6.28
C THR A 16 2.43 5.68 -6.50
N THR A 17 3.10 4.60 -6.86
CA THR A 17 2.51 3.26 -7.01
C THR A 17 2.48 2.50 -5.69
N VAL A 18 1.68 1.43 -5.63
CA VAL A 18 1.65 0.53 -4.47
C VAL A 18 3.03 -0.05 -4.18
N ILE A 19 3.81 -0.43 -5.19
CA ILE A 19 5.15 -0.98 -4.98
C ILE A 19 6.12 0.06 -4.37
N GLU A 20 6.05 1.32 -4.82
CA GLU A 20 6.90 2.41 -4.31
C GLU A 20 6.52 2.76 -2.87
N LEU A 21 5.22 2.75 -2.54
CA LEU A 21 4.74 2.86 -1.16
C LEU A 21 5.34 1.76 -0.28
N LEU A 22 5.24 0.49 -0.70
CA LEU A 22 5.78 -0.64 0.04
C LEU A 22 7.30 -0.55 0.23
N GLN A 23 8.02 -0.10 -0.80
CA GLN A 23 9.47 0.13 -0.71
C GLN A 23 9.80 1.24 0.31
N THR A 24 9.11 2.37 0.22
CA THR A 24 9.29 3.52 1.13
C THR A 24 9.06 3.14 2.59
N LEU A 25 8.08 2.27 2.84
CA LEU A 25 7.74 1.78 4.17
C LEU A 25 8.62 0.62 4.67
N GLY A 26 9.58 0.14 3.86
CA GLY A 26 10.43 -0.99 4.23
C GLY A 26 9.72 -2.35 4.21
N TYR A 27 8.68 -2.49 3.39
CA TYR A 27 7.99 -3.75 3.11
C TYR A 27 8.50 -4.47 1.85
N ALA A 28 9.51 -3.92 1.17
CA ALA A 28 10.15 -4.58 0.03
C ALA A 28 10.50 -6.04 0.33
N GLY A 29 10.04 -6.95 -0.52
CA GLY A 29 10.27 -8.41 -0.38
C GLY A 29 9.50 -9.09 0.75
N LYS A 30 8.75 -8.37 1.59
CA LYS A 30 7.90 -8.97 2.63
C LYS A 30 6.61 -9.52 2.04
N ARG A 31 6.04 -10.52 2.73
CA ARG A 31 4.71 -11.05 2.40
C ARG A 31 3.65 -10.15 3.05
N VAL A 32 3.10 -9.25 2.25
CA VAL A 32 2.05 -8.31 2.65
C VAL A 32 0.82 -8.47 1.75
N ALA A 33 -0.35 -8.26 2.34
CA ALA A 33 -1.57 -7.96 1.62
C ALA A 33 -1.78 -6.44 1.62
N VAL A 34 -2.20 -5.89 0.49
CA VAL A 34 -2.51 -4.46 0.33
C VAL A 34 -3.96 -4.32 -0.09
N GLU A 35 -4.69 -3.47 0.59
CA GLU A 35 -6.04 -3.04 0.27
C GLU A 35 -6.03 -1.55 -0.07
N ARG A 36 -6.79 -1.16 -1.09
CA ARG A 36 -7.04 0.22 -1.49
C ARG A 36 -8.54 0.45 -1.50
N ASN A 37 -9.02 1.34 -0.64
CA ASN A 37 -10.43 1.73 -0.52
C ASN A 37 -11.40 0.54 -0.33
N GLY A 38 -11.02 -0.48 0.44
CA GLY A 38 -11.86 -1.67 0.63
C GLY A 38 -11.57 -2.82 -0.35
N GLU A 39 -10.74 -2.60 -1.37
CA GLU A 39 -10.45 -3.60 -2.40
C GLU A 39 -9.00 -4.09 -2.36
N ILE A 40 -8.80 -5.40 -2.35
CA ILE A 40 -7.47 -6.00 -2.38
C ILE A 40 -6.79 -5.68 -3.72
N VAL A 41 -5.58 -5.13 -3.65
CA VAL A 41 -4.72 -4.93 -4.82
C VAL A 41 -3.88 -6.19 -5.02
N PRO A 42 -4.10 -6.97 -6.10
CA PRO A 42 -3.31 -8.18 -6.35
C PRO A 42 -1.83 -7.84 -6.46
N LYS A 43 -0.96 -8.70 -5.92
CA LYS A 43 0.50 -8.48 -5.94
C LYS A 43 1.06 -8.21 -7.34
N SER A 44 0.51 -8.86 -8.36
CA SER A 44 0.91 -8.67 -9.76
C SER A 44 0.59 -7.27 -10.31
N GLN A 45 -0.28 -6.51 -9.64
CA GLN A 45 -0.68 -5.16 -10.01
C GLN A 45 0.02 -4.07 -9.19
N HIS A 46 0.81 -4.43 -8.17
CA HIS A 46 1.44 -3.44 -7.27
C HIS A 46 2.33 -2.43 -8.01
N GLU A 47 2.95 -2.82 -9.11
CA GLU A 47 3.78 -1.95 -9.94
C GLU A 47 2.98 -1.00 -10.84
N GLN A 48 1.72 -1.33 -11.18
CA GLN A 48 0.89 -0.53 -12.10
C GLN A 48 -0.20 0.26 -11.37
N THR A 49 -0.60 -0.16 -10.17
CA THR A 49 -1.62 0.55 -9.40
C THR A 49 -1.02 1.80 -8.77
N THR A 50 -1.33 2.95 -9.37
CA THR A 50 -1.05 4.27 -8.81
C THR A 50 -2.06 4.63 -7.72
N LEU A 51 -1.56 5.23 -6.65
CA LEU A 51 -2.37 5.81 -5.59
C LEU A 51 -2.95 7.16 -6.03
N SER A 52 -4.02 7.58 -5.39
CA SER A 52 -4.70 8.85 -5.64
C SER A 52 -4.91 9.61 -4.32
N ASP A 53 -5.04 10.93 -4.42
CA ASP A 53 -5.34 11.78 -3.27
C ASP A 53 -6.66 11.34 -2.61
N GLY A 54 -6.64 11.23 -1.28
CA GLY A 54 -7.77 10.77 -0.48
C GLY A 54 -7.89 9.25 -0.34
N ASP A 55 -7.02 8.44 -0.96
CA ASP A 55 -7.08 6.99 -0.84
C ASP A 55 -6.89 6.51 0.61
N GLN A 56 -7.61 5.45 0.96
CA GLN A 56 -7.42 4.67 2.18
C GLN A 56 -6.67 3.39 1.85
N ILE A 57 -5.51 3.20 2.44
CA ILE A 57 -4.61 2.07 2.20
C ILE A 57 -4.44 1.29 3.49
N GLU A 58 -4.74 -0.01 3.43
CA GLU A 58 -4.47 -0.94 4.52
C GLU A 58 -3.39 -1.94 4.09
N ILE A 59 -2.38 -2.13 4.93
CA ILE A 59 -1.27 -3.05 4.72
C ILE A 59 -1.20 -4.02 5.89
N VAL A 60 -1.44 -5.29 5.59
CA VAL A 60 -1.35 -6.37 6.57
C VAL A 60 -0.14 -7.24 6.25
N VAL A 61 0.78 -7.34 7.21
CA VAL A 61 1.91 -8.28 7.11
C VAL A 61 1.44 -9.66 7.55
N ALA A 62 1.66 -10.66 6.71
CA ALA A 62 1.40 -12.04 7.11
C ALA A 62 2.35 -12.42 8.24
N VAL A 63 1.81 -12.60 9.46
CA VAL A 63 2.54 -13.29 10.53
C VAL A 63 2.52 -14.78 10.21
N GLY A 64 3.70 -15.37 10.03
CA GLY A 64 3.81 -16.79 9.70
C GLY A 64 3.25 -17.65 10.84
N GLY A 65 2.11 -18.29 10.61
CA GLY A 65 1.61 -19.38 11.43
C GLY A 65 2.12 -20.72 10.86
N GLY A 66 2.78 -21.50 11.71
CA GLY A 66 2.79 -22.96 11.58
C GLY A 66 1.50 -23.54 12.13
#